data_AF-A0A937PKR1-F1
#
_entry.id   AF-A0A937PKR1-F1
#
_cell.length_a   1.000
_cell.length_b   1.000
_cell.length_c   1.000
_cell.angle_alpha   90.00
_cell.angle_beta   90.00
_cell.angle_gamma   90.00
#
_symmetry.space_group_name_H-M   'P 1'
#
loop_
_entity.id
_entity.type
_entity.pdbx_description
1 polymer ?
#
loop_
_entity_poly.entity_id
_entity_poly.type
_entity_poly.pdbx_seq_one_letter_code
_entity_poly.pdbx_strand_id
1 'polypeptide(L)'
;MNNPYGQYGSSYSAQSPNNPYATDTPKLYSQDGEYLGKVSSNTYDPDSISNPYGRYGSPYSPDSVNNPYGQYGSSYSSQSANNPYAANAPVIYYGRDDE
;
A
#
# COMPACT_ATOMS: atom_id res chain seq x y z
N MET A 1 -4.87 -20.15 -0.82
CA MET A 1 -4.00 -20.02 -2.01
C MET A 1 -2.61 -19.64 -1.53
N ASN A 2 -1.76 -20.63 -1.21
CA ASN A 2 -0.36 -20.43 -0.82
C ASN A 2 0.48 -21.26 -1.78
N ASN A 3 1.00 -20.64 -2.83
CA ASN A 3 1.93 -21.29 -3.75
C ASN A 3 3.36 -20.89 -3.35
N PRO A 4 4.16 -21.80 -2.75
CA PRO A 4 5.49 -21.48 -2.22
C PRO A 4 6.54 -21.18 -3.31
N TYR A 5 6.19 -21.29 -4.60
CA TYR A 5 7.02 -20.93 -5.74
C TYR A 5 6.42 -19.79 -6.60
N GLY A 6 5.35 -19.13 -6.12
CA GLY A 6 4.75 -18.00 -6.83
C GLY A 6 5.45 -16.69 -6.52
N GLN A 7 5.63 -15.85 -7.54
CA GLN A 7 6.18 -14.48 -7.48
C GLN A 7 5.60 -13.60 -6.34
N TYR A 8 4.40 -13.92 -5.85
CA TYR A 8 3.69 -13.17 -4.79
C TYR A 8 3.64 -13.88 -3.42
N GLY A 9 4.19 -15.09 -3.29
CA GLY A 9 4.03 -15.95 -2.11
C GLY A 9 5.32 -16.34 -1.39
N SER A 10 6.51 -16.06 -1.95
CA SER A 10 7.78 -16.40 -1.30
C SER A 10 8.32 -15.26 -0.43
N SER A 11 8.96 -15.61 0.68
CA SER A 11 9.66 -14.69 1.59
C SER A 11 10.94 -14.09 1.01
N TYR A 12 11.23 -14.37 -0.27
CA TYR A 12 12.46 -13.96 -0.97
C TYR A 12 12.22 -13.35 -2.37
N SER A 13 10.97 -13.23 -2.83
CA SER A 13 10.65 -12.62 -4.14
C SER A 13 10.61 -11.09 -4.04
N ALA A 14 11.14 -10.40 -5.05
CA ALA A 14 11.15 -8.95 -5.17
C ALA A 14 9.75 -8.31 -5.23
N GLN A 15 8.71 -9.14 -5.46
CA GLN A 15 7.31 -8.77 -5.68
C GLN A 15 6.38 -9.23 -4.55
N SER A 16 6.93 -9.93 -3.56
CA SER A 16 6.13 -10.45 -2.46
C SER A 16 5.89 -9.33 -1.45
N PRO A 17 4.61 -8.93 -1.23
CA PRO A 17 4.31 -7.91 -0.24
C PRO A 17 4.68 -8.35 1.17
N ASN A 18 4.96 -9.65 1.40
CA ASN A 18 5.39 -10.21 2.68
C ASN A 18 6.93 -10.37 2.80
N ASN A 19 7.70 -10.01 1.77
CA ASN A 19 9.16 -10.01 1.82
C ASN A 19 9.67 -8.61 2.20
N PRO A 20 10.37 -8.44 3.33
CA PRO A 20 10.89 -7.14 3.74
C PRO A 20 11.97 -6.58 2.78
N TYR A 21 12.55 -7.41 1.92
CA TYR A 21 13.54 -7.02 0.92
C TYR A 21 12.95 -6.88 -0.49
N ALA A 22 11.62 -6.92 -0.64
CA ALA A 22 10.97 -6.74 -1.93
C ALA A 22 11.16 -5.30 -2.45
N THR A 23 11.90 -5.15 -3.55
CA THR A 23 12.19 -3.85 -4.17
C THR A 23 11.12 -3.41 -5.17
N ASP A 24 10.31 -4.33 -5.68
CA ASP A 24 9.26 -4.05 -6.65
C ASP A 24 7.91 -4.47 -6.09
N THR A 25 7.50 -3.75 -5.05
CA THR A 25 6.18 -3.93 -4.43
C THR A 25 5.15 -3.07 -5.15
N PRO A 26 3.87 -3.53 -5.20
CA PRO A 26 2.81 -2.73 -5.78
C PRO A 26 2.71 -1.37 -5.09
N LYS A 27 2.39 -0.35 -5.87
CA LYS A 27 2.25 1.04 -5.39
C LYS A 27 0.78 1.39 -5.29
N LEU A 28 0.43 2.23 -4.33
CA LEU A 28 -0.93 2.73 -4.17
C LEU A 28 -1.02 4.15 -4.71
N TYR A 29 -2.08 4.43 -5.45
CA TYR A 29 -2.37 5.76 -5.98
C TYR A 29 -3.82 6.17 -5.67
N SER A 30 -4.06 7.45 -5.42
CA SER A 30 -5.42 8.00 -5.42
C SER A 30 -5.98 8.02 -6.85
N GLN A 31 -7.30 8.19 -6.99
CA GLN A 31 -7.88 8.36 -8.33
C GLN A 31 -7.35 9.60 -9.07
N ASP A 32 -6.90 10.62 -8.34
CA ASP A 32 -6.33 11.83 -8.89
C ASP A 32 -4.84 11.66 -9.26
N GLY A 33 -4.27 10.47 -9.07
CA GLY A 33 -2.89 10.14 -9.37
C GLY A 33 -1.90 10.48 -8.26
N GLU A 34 -2.37 10.83 -7.06
CA GLU A 34 -1.49 11.07 -5.92
C GLU A 34 -0.87 9.75 -5.43
N TYR A 35 0.44 9.74 -5.18
CA TYR A 35 1.12 8.57 -4.65
C TYR A 35 0.85 8.39 -3.15
N LEU A 36 0.37 7.21 -2.76
CA LEU A 36 -0.06 6.87 -1.40
C LEU A 36 0.79 5.74 -0.77
N GLY A 37 1.99 5.49 -1.29
CA GLY A 37 2.95 4.56 -0.72
C GLY A 37 3.00 3.18 -1.39
N LYS A 38 3.86 2.31 -0.85
CA LYS A 38 4.05 0.93 -1.31
C LYS A 38 3.24 -0.04 -0.47
N VAL A 39 2.58 -0.98 -1.14
CA VAL A 39 1.94 -2.15 -0.53
C VAL A 39 3.03 -3.16 -0.16
N SER A 40 3.75 -2.87 0.92
CA SER A 40 4.85 -3.65 1.46
C SER A 40 4.62 -3.96 2.93
N SER A 41 5.04 -5.13 3.40
CA SER A 41 5.07 -5.48 4.83
C SER A 41 6.34 -4.97 5.53
N ASN A 42 7.27 -4.36 4.80
CA ASN A 42 8.47 -3.79 5.40
C ASN A 42 8.09 -2.58 6.26
N THR A 43 8.18 -2.69 7.57
CA THR A 43 7.84 -1.61 8.51
C THR A 43 8.94 -0.55 8.63
N TYR A 44 10.09 -0.74 7.99
CA TYR A 44 11.22 0.18 7.99
C TYR A 44 11.35 0.99 6.69
N ASP A 45 10.70 0.57 5.59
CA ASP A 45 10.68 1.37 4.37
C ASP A 45 9.83 2.64 4.61
N PRO A 46 10.38 3.85 4.38
CA PRO A 46 9.65 5.10 4.58
C PRO A 46 8.40 5.22 3.70
N ASP A 47 8.37 4.55 2.55
CA ASP A 47 7.23 4.55 1.63
C ASP A 47 6.19 3.46 1.95
N SER A 48 6.50 2.51 2.83
CA SER A 48 5.63 1.39 3.12
C SER A 48 4.40 1.82 3.90
N ILE A 49 3.22 1.38 3.42
CA ILE A 49 1.96 1.56 4.15
C ILE A 49 1.92 0.72 5.44
N SER A 50 2.83 -0.24 5.63
CA SER A 50 2.95 -0.97 6.89
C SER A 50 3.88 -0.30 7.89
N ASN A 51 4.58 0.77 7.52
CA ASN A 51 5.44 1.52 8.44
C ASN A 51 4.60 2.49 9.29
N PRO A 52 4.39 2.23 10.60
CA PRO A 52 3.53 3.06 11.45
C PRO A 52 4.15 4.43 11.79
N TYR A 53 5.43 4.63 11.48
CA TYR A 53 6.14 5.89 11.63
C TYR A 53 6.37 6.60 10.27
N GLY A 54 6.07 5.92 9.15
CA GLY A 54 6.22 6.43 7.80
C GLY A 54 5.05 7.31 7.37
N ARG A 55 5.26 8.12 6.33
CA ARG A 55 4.24 9.07 5.83
C ARG A 55 2.96 8.37 5.36
N TYR A 56 3.07 7.19 4.76
CA TYR A 56 1.95 6.50 4.14
C TYR A 56 1.32 5.40 4.99
N GLY A 57 2.01 4.97 6.06
CA GLY A 57 1.53 3.93 6.98
C GLY A 57 1.19 4.44 8.38
N SER A 58 1.61 5.66 8.75
CA SER A 58 1.35 6.21 10.09
C SER A 58 -0.12 6.55 10.31
N PRO A 59 -0.72 6.19 11.46
CA PRO A 59 -2.10 6.57 11.77
C PRO A 59 -2.29 8.07 12.00
N TYR A 60 -1.20 8.85 12.06
CA TYR A 60 -1.24 10.29 12.31
C TYR A 60 -0.94 11.14 11.06
N SER A 61 -0.47 10.52 9.98
CA SER A 61 -0.16 11.24 8.75
C SER A 61 -1.42 11.49 7.92
N PRO A 62 -1.62 12.69 7.34
CA PRO A 62 -2.78 12.99 6.50
C PRO A 62 -2.83 12.12 5.22
N ASP A 63 -1.66 11.76 4.69
CA ASP A 63 -1.52 11.01 3.43
C ASP A 63 -1.56 9.48 3.64
N SER A 64 -1.74 9.05 4.90
CA SER A 64 -1.71 7.64 5.24
C SER A 64 -3.05 6.97 5.06
N VAL A 65 -3.01 5.78 4.48
CA VAL A 65 -4.17 4.88 4.37
C VAL A 65 -4.56 4.23 5.68
N ASN A 66 -3.72 4.35 6.72
CA ASN A 66 -4.01 3.84 8.05
C ASN A 66 -4.46 4.95 9.01
N ASN A 67 -4.57 6.20 8.56
CA ASN A 67 -5.09 7.26 9.40
C ASN A 67 -6.63 7.22 9.43
N PRO A 68 -7.26 6.83 10.56
CA PRO A 68 -8.72 6.68 10.65
C PRO A 68 -9.49 8.01 10.53
N TYR A 69 -8.78 9.14 10.65
CA TYR A 69 -9.31 10.49 10.48
C TYR A 69 -8.83 11.13 9.17
N GLY A 70 -7.98 10.45 8.39
CA GLY A 70 -7.40 10.94 7.15
C GLY A 70 -8.28 10.66 5.94
N GLN A 71 -8.05 11.42 4.86
CA GLN A 71 -8.78 11.29 3.60
C GLN A 71 -8.67 9.89 2.99
N TYR A 72 -7.51 9.24 3.14
CA TYR A 72 -7.23 7.94 2.53
C TYR A 72 -7.44 6.74 3.47
N GLY A 73 -7.55 6.95 4.78
CA GLY A 73 -7.70 5.87 5.77
C GLY A 73 -9.01 5.86 6.57
N SER A 74 -9.80 6.94 6.50
CA SER A 74 -11.05 7.04 7.26
C SER A 74 -12.21 6.23 6.67
N SER A 75 -12.98 5.57 7.54
CA SER A 75 -14.21 4.84 7.15
C SER A 75 -15.31 5.71 6.53
N TYR A 76 -15.19 7.04 6.59
CA TYR A 76 -16.21 7.97 6.10
C TYR A 76 -15.82 8.68 4.81
N SER A 77 -14.54 8.70 4.45
CA SER A 77 -14.07 9.41 3.25
C SER A 77 -14.41 8.62 2.00
N SER A 78 -14.91 9.31 0.97
CA SER A 78 -15.15 8.70 -0.34
C SER A 78 -13.87 8.29 -1.06
N GLN A 79 -12.71 8.76 -0.60
CA GLN A 79 -11.37 8.46 -1.14
C GLN A 79 -10.58 7.46 -0.27
N SER A 80 -11.21 6.86 0.74
CA SER A 80 -10.48 5.95 1.64
C SER A 80 -10.44 4.51 1.15
N ALA A 81 -9.28 3.87 1.36
CA ALA A 81 -9.12 2.43 1.20
C ALA A 81 -9.94 1.60 2.21
N ASN A 82 -10.29 2.17 3.37
CA ASN A 82 -10.98 1.48 4.46
C ASN A 82 -12.49 1.76 4.48
N ASN A 83 -13.01 2.56 3.55
CA ASN A 83 -14.44 2.80 3.43
C ASN A 83 -15.05 1.86 2.37
N PRO A 84 -15.91 0.89 2.75
CA PRO A 84 -16.52 -0.03 1.79
C PRO A 84 -17.48 0.64 0.79
N TYR A 85 -17.87 1.89 1.05
CA TYR A 85 -18.72 2.70 0.19
C TYR A 85 -17.93 3.82 -0.50
N ALA A 86 -16.60 3.77 -0.48
CA ALA A 86 -15.76 4.74 -1.17
C ALA A 86 -16.04 4.71 -2.68
N ALA A 87 -16.49 5.84 -3.23
CA ALA A 87 -16.64 6.01 -4.66
C ALA A 87 -15.28 6.11 -5.38
N ASN A 88 -14.29 6.68 -4.69
CA ASN A 88 -12.99 7.06 -5.22
C ASN A 88 -11.84 6.39 -4.46
N ALA A 89 -12.01 5.11 -4.11
CA ALA A 89 -11.00 4.36 -3.38
C ALA A 89 -9.64 4.35 -4.11
N PRO A 90 -8.51 4.31 -3.37
CA PRO A 90 -7.18 4.19 -3.95
C PRO A 90 -7.03 2.91 -4.78
N VAL A 91 -6.23 2.98 -5.84
CA VAL A 91 -5.97 1.89 -6.76
C VAL A 91 -4.55 1.35 -6.58
N ILE A 92 -4.41 0.03 -6.67
CA ILE A 92 -3.11 -0.64 -6.64
C ILE A 92 -2.56 -0.71 -8.06
N TYR A 93 -1.34 -0.22 -8.24
CA TYR A 93 -0.57 -0.32 -9.46
C TYR A 93 0.55 -1.35 -9.27
N TYR A 94 0.47 -2.44 -10.02
CA TYR A 94 1.55 -3.41 -10.13
C TYR A 94 2.50 -2.89 -11.19
N GLY A 95 3.76 -2.62 -10.82
CA GLY A 95 4.82 -2.48 -11.82
C GLY A 95 4.89 -3.81 -12.57
N ARG A 96 4.31 -3.88 -13.77
CA ARG A 96 4.86 -4.81 -14.75
C ARG A 96 6.09 -4.10 -15.29
N ASP A 97 7.22 -4.76 -15.21
CA ASP A 97 8.38 -4.44 -16.01
C ASP A 97 7.94 -4.51 -17.48
N ASP A 98 7.43 -3.41 -18.04
CA ASP A 98 7.41 -3.19 -19.48
C ASP A 98 8.80 -2.65 -19.86
N GLU A 99 9.78 -3.55 -19.95
CA GLU A 99 10.97 -3.40 -20.80
C GLU A 99 11.40 -4.75 -21.39
#